data_AF-A0A7G2JYM5-F1
#
_entry.id   AF-A0A7G2JYM5-F1
#
_cell.length_a   1.000
_cell.length_b   1.000
_cell.length_c   1.000
_cell.angle_alpha   90.00
_cell.angle_beta   90.00
_cell.angle_gamma   90.00
#
_symmetry.space_group_name_H-M   'P 1'
#
loop_
_entity.id
_entity.type
_entity.pdbx_description
1 polymer ?
#
loop_
_entity_poly.entity_id
_entity_poly.type
_entity_poly.pdbx_seq_one_letter_code
_entity_poly.pdbx_strand_id
1 'polypeptide(L)'
;MESYLSYQGKKFLERFDANSYLHLLRALDMYDPSLGYDNVKEALSRIKARYTLVSVTTDQLFKPIDLYKSKQLLEQSGVDLHF
;
A
#
# COMPACT_ATOMS: atom_id res chain seq x y z
N MET A 1 -24.01 -14.24 6.74
CA MET A 1 -22.98 -13.25 6.37
C MET A 1 -23.36 -11.84 6.79
N GLU A 2 -24.57 -11.38 6.51
CA GLU A 2 -25.02 -10.00 6.85
C GLU A 2 -24.85 -9.64 8.33
N SER A 3 -25.21 -10.55 9.26
CA SER A 3 -25.03 -10.33 10.70
C SER A 3 -23.58 -10.04 11.10
N TYR A 4 -22.60 -10.70 10.47
CA TYR A 4 -21.18 -10.49 10.75
C TYR A 4 -20.71 -9.09 10.31
N LEU A 5 -21.02 -8.70 9.07
CA LEU A 5 -20.62 -7.39 8.54
C LEU A 5 -21.30 -6.25 9.31
N SER A 6 -22.59 -6.39 9.64
CA SER A 6 -23.31 -5.41 10.47
C SER A 6 -22.71 -5.29 11.86
N TYR A 7 -22.35 -6.41 12.49
CA TYR A 7 -21.69 -6.41 13.79
C TYR A 7 -20.32 -5.71 13.75
N GLN A 8 -19.50 -6.02 12.74
CA GLN A 8 -18.20 -5.35 12.57
C GLN A 8 -18.35 -3.85 12.27
N GLY A 9 -19.36 -3.48 11.49
CA GLY A 9 -19.69 -2.08 11.21
C GLY A 9 -20.04 -1.31 12.47
N LYS A 10 -20.94 -1.84 13.31
CA LYS A 10 -21.31 -1.22 14.59
C LYS A 10 -20.09 -1.06 15.51
N LYS A 11 -19.27 -2.12 15.64
CA LYS A 11 -18.04 -2.08 16.44
C LYS A 11 -17.02 -1.07 15.92
N PHE A 12 -16.96 -0.82 14.61
CA PHE A 12 -16.07 0.17 14.01
C PHE A 12 -16.46 1.60 14.39
N LEU A 13 -17.77 1.91 14.40
CA LEU A 13 -18.29 3.24 14.75
C LEU A 13 -17.95 3.65 16.18
N GLU A 14 -17.78 2.70 17.10
CA GLU A 14 -17.42 2.96 18.50
C GLU A 14 -15.97 3.45 18.67
N ARG A 15 -15.11 3.29 17.65
CA ARG A 15 -13.66 3.49 17.76
C ARG A 15 -13.03 4.30 16.63
N PHE A 16 -13.82 4.78 15.67
CA PHE A 16 -13.28 5.48 14.50
C PHE A 16 -14.14 6.68 14.09
N ASP A 17 -13.47 7.77 13.74
CA ASP A 17 -14.09 8.99 13.26
C ASP A 17 -14.25 8.98 11.73
N ALA A 18 -15.38 9.49 11.25
CA ALA A 18 -15.71 9.51 9.83
C ALA A 18 -14.77 10.42 9.01
N ASN A 19 -14.42 11.59 9.53
CA ASN A 19 -13.52 12.50 8.82
C ASN A 19 -12.11 11.93 8.71
N SER A 20 -11.62 11.34 9.80
CA SER A 20 -10.35 10.62 9.85
C SER A 20 -10.32 9.49 8.82
N TYR A 21 -11.42 8.75 8.67
CA TYR A 21 -11.56 7.70 7.65
C TYR A 21 -11.43 8.26 6.22
N LEU A 22 -12.12 9.37 5.92
CA LEU A 22 -12.03 10.03 4.61
C LEU A 22 -10.61 10.54 4.32
N HIS A 23 -9.95 11.16 5.30
CA HIS A 23 -8.59 11.67 5.13
C HIS A 23 -7.57 10.55 4.91
N LEU A 24 -7.65 9.46 5.68
CA LEU A 24 -6.72 8.33 5.55
C LEU A 24 -6.94 7.57 4.24
N LEU A 25 -8.20 7.36 3.83
CA LEU A 25 -8.50 6.77 2.51
C LEU A 25 -7.96 7.64 1.38
N ARG A 26 -8.16 8.96 1.47
CA ARG A 26 -7.63 9.88 0.46
C ARG A 26 -6.11 9.83 0.38
N ALA A 27 -5.42 9.75 1.52
CA ALA A 27 -3.97 9.62 1.57
C ALA A 27 -3.50 8.27 0.97
N LEU A 28 -4.24 7.18 1.20
CA LEU A 28 -3.96 5.87 0.61
C LEU A 28 -4.14 5.90 -0.91
N ASP A 29 -5.26 6.42 -1.39
CA ASP A 29 -5.60 6.47 -2.83
C ASP A 29 -4.65 7.38 -3.62
N MET A 30 -4.16 8.45 -2.98
CA MET A 30 -3.25 9.42 -3.59
C MET A 30 -1.77 9.08 -3.40
N TYR A 31 -1.43 7.94 -2.80
CA TYR A 31 -0.04 7.58 -2.56
C TYR A 31 0.74 7.48 -3.87
N ASP A 32 1.74 8.34 -4.01
CA ASP A 32 2.66 8.36 -5.14
C ASP A 32 4.09 8.56 -4.62
N PRO A 33 4.97 7.55 -4.72
CA PRO A 33 6.35 7.66 -4.25
C PRO A 33 7.19 8.66 -5.06
N SER A 34 6.73 9.07 -6.25
CA SER A 34 7.41 10.07 -7.08
C SER A 34 7.15 11.51 -6.66
N LEU A 35 6.20 11.75 -5.75
CA LEU A 35 5.85 13.10 -5.31
C LEU A 35 7.08 13.81 -4.71
N GLY A 36 7.47 14.93 -5.33
CA GLY A 36 8.66 15.71 -4.94
C GLY A 36 9.98 15.27 -5.58
N TYR A 37 9.94 14.34 -6.53
CA TYR A 37 11.06 13.90 -7.39
C TYR A 37 10.66 14.02 -8.86
N ASP A 38 11.60 13.90 -9.80
CA ASP A 38 11.27 14.05 -11.23
C ASP A 38 10.45 12.86 -11.74
N ASN A 39 10.66 11.67 -11.18
CA ASN A 39 9.93 10.46 -11.53
C ASN A 39 10.10 9.35 -10.47
N VAL A 40 9.30 8.29 -10.59
CA VAL A 40 9.32 7.14 -9.66
C VAL A 40 10.66 6.43 -9.60
N LYS A 41 11.40 6.33 -10.70
CA LYS A 41 12.70 5.64 -10.73
C LYS A 41 13.72 6.40 -9.89
N GLU A 42 13.79 7.71 -10.06
CA GLU A 42 14.64 8.57 -9.24
C GLU A 42 14.31 8.45 -7.76
N ALA A 43 13.02 8.52 -7.41
CA ALA A 43 12.56 8.38 -6.03
C ALA A 43 12.99 7.04 -5.41
N LEU A 44 12.74 5.93 -6.10
CA LEU A 44 13.05 4.58 -5.61
C LEU A 44 14.55 4.30 -5.56
N SER A 45 15.36 4.83 -6.49
CA SER A 45 16.82 4.64 -6.50
C SER A 45 17.53 5.25 -5.27
N ARG A 46 16.84 6.07 -4.50
CA ARG A 46 17.34 6.64 -3.23
C ARG A 46 17.33 5.64 -2.09
N ILE A 47 16.55 4.56 -2.17
CA ILE A 47 16.48 3.53 -1.12
C ILE A 47 17.85 2.83 -1.02
N LYS A 48 18.44 2.85 0.18
CA LYS A 48 19.73 2.18 0.49
C LYS A 48 19.61 1.05 1.50
N ALA A 49 18.43 0.90 2.12
CA ALA A 49 18.17 -0.20 3.02
C ALA A 49 18.02 -1.51 2.25
N ARG A 50 18.39 -2.62 2.89
CA ARG A 50 17.95 -3.95 2.46
C ARG A 50 16.44 -4.02 2.64
N TYR A 51 15.72 -4.20 1.55
CA TYR A 51 14.27 -4.06 1.49
C TYR A 51 13.61 -5.43 1.42
N THR A 52 12.63 -5.71 2.28
CA THR A 52 11.82 -6.93 2.19
C THR A 52 10.41 -6.59 1.72
N LEU A 53 9.93 -7.24 0.67
CA LEU A 53 8.58 -7.07 0.14
C LEU A 53 7.83 -8.40 0.19
N VAL A 54 6.77 -8.49 0.99
CA VAL A 54 6.00 -9.73 1.19
C VAL A 54 4.68 -9.65 0.42
N SER A 55 4.32 -10.71 -0.29
CA SER A 55 3.06 -10.83 -1.04
C SER A 55 2.21 -11.98 -0.51
N VAL A 56 0.91 -11.74 -0.33
CA VAL A 56 -0.08 -12.76 0.03
C VAL A 56 -0.83 -13.17 -1.24
N THR A 57 -0.74 -14.44 -1.61
CA THR A 57 -1.27 -14.96 -2.89
C THR A 57 -2.78 -14.86 -3.04
N THR A 58 -3.51 -14.78 -1.92
CA THR A 58 -4.97 -14.69 -1.87
C THR A 58 -5.49 -13.27 -1.57
N ASP A 59 -4.62 -12.26 -1.49
CA ASP A 59 -5.03 -10.88 -1.26
C ASP A 59 -5.90 -10.37 -2.42
N GLN A 60 -7.02 -9.72 -2.09
CA GLN A 60 -7.98 -9.18 -3.05
C GLN A 60 -7.92 -7.66 -3.18
N LEU A 61 -7.24 -6.96 -2.26
CA LEU A 61 -7.08 -5.51 -2.25
C LEU A 61 -5.74 -5.10 -2.88
N PHE A 62 -4.63 -5.60 -2.36
CA PHE A 62 -3.30 -5.44 -2.94
C PHE A 62 -2.92 -6.76 -3.62
N LYS A 63 -3.42 -6.95 -4.83
CA LYS A 63 -3.37 -8.24 -5.51
C LYS A 63 -1.93 -8.61 -5.87
N PRO A 64 -1.60 -9.89 -6.06
CA PRO A 64 -0.26 -10.32 -6.45
C PRO A 64 0.31 -9.55 -7.64
N ILE A 65 -0.53 -9.21 -8.62
CA ILE A 65 -0.13 -8.40 -9.79
C ILE A 65 0.43 -7.02 -9.40
N ASP A 66 -0.13 -6.37 -8.39
CA ASP A 66 0.30 -5.05 -7.93
C ASP A 66 1.64 -5.16 -7.19
N LEU A 67 1.83 -6.25 -6.43
CA LEU A 67 3.10 -6.57 -5.77
C LEU A 67 4.19 -6.90 -6.78
N TYR A 68 3.89 -7.64 -7.86
CA TYR A 68 4.86 -7.92 -8.93
C TYR A 68 5.26 -6.65 -9.70
N LYS A 69 4.32 -5.73 -9.95
CA LYS A 69 4.64 -4.41 -10.51
C LYS A 69 5.57 -3.62 -9.58
N SER A 70 5.27 -3.60 -8.29
CA SER A 70 6.08 -2.91 -7.28
C SER A 70 7.48 -3.53 -7.19
N LYS A 71 7.58 -4.86 -7.18
CA LYS A 71 8.84 -5.60 -7.27
C LYS A 71 9.66 -5.16 -8.48
N GLN A 72 9.05 -5.14 -9.67
CA GLN A 72 9.73 -4.76 -10.90
C GLN A 72 10.29 -3.32 -10.83
N LEU A 73 9.51 -2.36 -10.31
CA LEU A 73 9.96 -0.98 -10.15
C LEU A 73 11.13 -0.84 -9.17
N LEU A 74 11.10 -1.57 -8.05
CA LEU A 74 12.19 -1.61 -7.07
C LEU A 74 13.47 -2.20 -7.67
N GLU A 75 13.37 -3.33 -8.37
CA GLU A 75 14.51 -3.98 -9.05
C GLU A 75 15.10 -3.07 -10.15
N GLN A 76 14.25 -2.44 -10.99
CA GLN A 76 14.68 -1.50 -12.02
C GLN A 76 15.36 -0.25 -11.48
N SER A 77 15.11 0.09 -10.21
CA SER A 77 15.70 1.22 -9.52
C SER A 77 16.95 0.85 -8.72
N GLY A 78 17.36 -0.43 -8.74
CA GLY A 78 18.59 -0.92 -8.11
C GLY A 78 18.47 -1.13 -6.59
N VAL A 79 17.26 -1.34 -6.07
CA VAL A 79 17.04 -1.61 -4.65
C VAL A 79 17.51 -3.03 -4.30
N ASP A 80 18.22 -3.18 -3.18
CA ASP A 80 18.57 -4.50 -2.61
C ASP A 80 17.31 -5.16 -2.05
N LEU A 81 16.59 -5.88 -2.92
CA LEU A 81 15.26 -6.41 -2.67
C LEU A 81 15.29 -7.91 -2.33
N HIS A 82 14.65 -8.25 -1.22
CA HIS A 82 14.22 -9.60 -0.89
C HIS A 82 12.70 -9.68 -1.04
N PHE A 83 12.23 -10.41 -2.04
CA PHE A 83 10.80 -10.64 -2.28
C PHE A 83 10.39 -12.03 -1.80
#